data_AF-K3YH99-F1
#
_entry.id   AF-K3YH99-F1
#
_cell.length_a   1.000
_cell.length_b   1.000
_cell.length_c   1.000
_cell.angle_alpha   90.00
_cell.angle_beta   90.00
_cell.angle_gamma   90.00
#
_symmetry.space_group_name_H-M   'P 1'
#
loop_
_entity.id
_entity.type
_entity.pdbx_description
1 polymer ?
#
loop_
_entity_poly.entity_id
_entity_poly.type
_entity_poly.pdbx_seq_one_letter_code
_entity_poly.pdbx_strand_id
1 'polypeptide(L)'
;MSSGDLDGAALILSLPEDVLALISARLCTRDLLALSAASRRLRHALYGGGADKAWLAQCRRLLPSPPHLLAWRAAAGGSSLAVCRFLHSAAPLLGALWAHQNPELGNLVAAVPGFLSVVAARAIPQELSPRLRWAPVFELLADAHGRPAILFLHGHQPADLFPARLSSLQPHANVLFLEAQTDQDPIAASSSHQFPRLAFGDRRRLLDSLVDACRVTLPPDLVAAPLFARSEEDLPVLAARREAMLRLHREAGGGMVRTPEVQGLLLEAKKKAAPSSPSDGGERIRLRRSLSAVAVAVRNGLRQMLTVQPPVPGREYSGLWGGTFGWPPGRPEDECKPRKALFFLLLSYEEDSEGKPLLIATKVLEGTHYVVHPNGSSMFVARMGEPSTEAFPWQTDGESRNVDVERGFAGEGIATGYGFRYPGSKPGSLFVLQDGQLAFVWKETGAVLTLKRLNLEELLKKGERVPALQPVPNFAYLTKSYSNVFTGFPGSSASPR
;
A
#
# COMPACT_ATOMS: atom_id res chain seq x y z
N MET A 1 46.04 38.51 18.22
CA MET A 1 44.82 38.12 17.49
C MET A 1 44.79 36.60 17.45
N SER A 2 44.08 35.98 18.39
CA SER A 2 43.91 34.52 18.42
C SER A 2 42.83 34.17 17.41
N SER A 3 43.15 33.30 16.45
CA SER A 3 42.18 32.64 15.59
C SER A 3 41.28 31.77 16.47
N GLY A 4 40.22 32.37 17.02
CA GLY A 4 39.20 31.64 17.74
C GLY A 4 38.53 30.69 16.76
N ASP A 5 38.53 29.39 17.09
CA ASP A 5 37.77 28.37 16.41
C ASP A 5 36.34 28.87 16.20
N LEU A 6 36.01 29.19 14.94
CA LEU A 6 34.62 29.43 14.55
C LEU A 6 33.88 28.11 14.69
N ASP A 7 33.20 27.93 15.82
CA ASP A 7 32.27 26.82 16.06
C ASP A 7 31.35 26.69 14.84
N GLY A 8 31.44 25.58 14.11
CA GLY A 8 30.63 25.35 12.91
C GLY A 8 29.12 25.43 13.20
N ALA A 9 28.71 25.15 14.44
CA ALA A 9 27.33 25.38 14.86
C ALA A 9 27.00 26.88 14.92
N ALA A 10 27.90 27.74 15.37
CA ALA A 10 27.69 29.19 15.40
C ALA A 10 27.52 29.78 14.00
N LEU A 11 28.24 29.26 13.00
CA LEU A 11 28.08 29.68 11.60
C LEU A 11 26.71 29.31 11.03
N ILE A 12 26.20 28.11 11.32
CA ILE A 12 24.86 27.69 10.85
C ILE A 12 23.77 28.49 11.56
N LEU A 13 23.95 28.76 12.85
CA LEU A 13 22.99 29.50 13.67
C LEU A 13 22.96 31.01 13.34
N SER A 14 23.99 31.55 12.70
CA SER A 14 24.00 32.95 12.24
C SER A 14 23.33 33.15 10.89
N LEU A 15 22.97 32.08 10.18
CA LEU A 15 22.30 32.18 8.89
C LEU A 15 20.85 32.66 9.05
N PRO A 16 20.37 33.56 8.15
CA PRO A 16 18.95 33.85 8.04
C PRO A 16 18.13 32.59 7.71
N GLU A 17 16.89 32.52 8.20
CA GLU A 17 16.02 31.36 8.01
C GLU A 17 15.79 31.03 6.52
N ASP A 18 15.71 32.03 5.65
CA ASP A 18 15.56 31.84 4.20
C ASP A 18 16.78 31.15 3.57
N VAL A 19 17.99 31.49 4.04
CA VAL A 19 19.23 30.84 3.60
C VAL A 19 19.27 29.40 4.10
N LEU A 20 18.86 29.16 5.36
CA LEU A 20 18.73 27.83 5.91
C LEU A 20 17.70 26.99 5.14
N ALA A 21 16.62 27.61 4.63
CA ALA A 21 15.63 26.94 3.80
C ALA A 21 16.18 26.54 2.42
N LEU A 22 16.99 27.39 1.79
CA LEU A 22 17.68 27.07 0.54
C LEU A 22 18.68 25.92 0.71
N ILE A 23 19.44 25.93 1.80
CA ILE A 23 20.38 24.84 2.15
C ILE A 23 19.59 23.56 2.40
N SER A 24 18.55 23.64 3.24
CA SER A 24 17.65 22.51 3.52
C SER A 24 17.12 21.90 2.23
N ALA A 25 16.60 22.70 1.28
CA ALA A 25 16.08 22.21 0.02
C ALA A 25 17.05 21.31 -0.77
N ARG A 26 18.37 21.46 -0.56
CA ARG A 26 19.42 20.67 -1.21
C ARG A 26 19.91 19.48 -0.38
N LEU A 27 19.69 19.49 0.93
CA LEU A 27 20.07 18.40 1.82
C LEU A 27 19.01 17.30 1.82
N CYS A 28 19.44 16.05 2.03
CA CYS A 28 18.48 15.02 2.37
C CYS A 28 18.04 15.18 3.83
N THR A 29 16.83 14.75 4.15
CA THR A 29 16.27 14.92 5.50
C THR A 29 17.11 14.21 6.57
N ARG A 30 17.77 13.10 6.20
CA ARG A 30 18.68 12.39 7.09
C ARG A 30 19.85 13.27 7.51
N ASP A 31 20.39 14.10 6.60
CA ASP A 31 21.50 14.98 6.89
C ASP A 31 21.08 16.12 7.82
N LEU A 32 19.86 16.66 7.66
CA LEU A 32 19.29 17.63 8.59
C LEU A 32 19.09 17.05 9.99
N LEU A 33 18.63 15.80 10.09
CA LEU A 33 18.51 15.10 11.37
C LEU A 33 19.89 14.87 11.99
N ALA A 34 20.90 14.48 11.21
CA ALA A 34 22.27 14.36 11.69
C ALA A 34 22.82 15.70 12.19
N LEU A 35 22.54 16.80 11.48
CA LEU A 35 22.91 18.16 11.88
C LEU A 35 22.26 18.57 13.21
N SER A 36 21.01 18.16 13.43
CA SER A 36 20.32 18.36 14.72
C SER A 36 20.87 17.49 15.86
N ALA A 37 21.50 16.36 15.53
CA ALA A 37 22.13 15.49 16.51
C ALA A 37 23.52 15.98 16.90
N ALA A 38 24.19 16.74 16.03
CA ALA A 38 25.56 17.21 16.21
C ALA A 38 25.76 18.16 17.41
N SER A 39 24.76 18.98 17.76
CA SER A 39 24.84 19.82 18.96
C SER A 39 23.47 20.17 19.55
N ARG A 40 23.43 20.45 20.86
CA ARG A 40 22.21 20.93 21.54
C ARG A 40 21.71 22.25 20.96
N ARG A 41 22.62 23.15 20.57
CA ARG A 41 22.27 24.46 19.99
C ARG A 41 21.59 24.29 18.63
N LEU A 42 22.15 23.46 17.75
CA LEU A 42 21.56 23.13 16.44
C LEU A 42 20.24 22.38 16.59
N ARG A 43 20.14 21.48 17.57
CA ARG A 43 18.87 20.83 17.90
C ARG A 43 17.80 21.85 18.27
N HIS A 44 18.10 22.79 19.16
CA HIS A 44 17.13 23.81 19.56
C HIS A 44 16.74 24.74 18.41
N ALA A 45 17.68 25.09 17.53
CA ALA A 45 17.37 25.92 16.36
C ALA A 45 16.50 25.17 15.34
N LEU A 46 16.82 23.90 15.04
CA LEU A 46 16.08 23.10 14.07
C LEU A 46 14.72 22.61 14.59
N TYR A 47 14.59 22.27 15.88
CA TYR A 47 13.32 21.84 16.46
C TYR A 47 12.50 22.98 17.07
N GLY A 48 13.07 24.18 17.18
CA GLY A 48 12.39 25.39 17.63
C GLY A 48 11.63 26.09 16.50
N GLY A 49 10.89 27.15 16.85
CA GLY A 49 10.06 27.90 15.90
C GLY A 49 10.83 28.64 14.80
N GLY A 50 12.16 28.78 14.91
CA GLY A 50 13.00 29.55 13.98
C GLY A 50 13.50 28.80 12.74
N ALA A 51 13.10 27.55 12.52
CA ALA A 51 13.50 26.75 11.36
C ALA A 51 12.32 26.21 10.54
N ASP A 52 11.14 26.82 10.68
CA ASP A 52 9.92 26.33 10.01
C ASP A 52 10.05 26.38 8.48
N LYS A 53 10.67 27.44 7.92
CA LYS A 53 10.91 27.51 6.47
C LYS A 53 11.86 26.41 5.98
N ALA A 54 12.81 25.99 6.82
CA ALA A 54 13.72 24.90 6.50
C ALA A 54 12.99 23.55 6.41
N TRP A 55 12.05 23.29 7.31
CA TRP A 55 11.19 22.09 7.24
C TRP A 55 10.15 22.19 6.13
N LEU A 56 9.63 23.39 5.85
CA LEU A 56 8.71 23.62 4.74
C LEU A 56 9.37 23.30 3.40
N ALA A 57 10.65 23.68 3.23
CA ALA A 57 11.44 23.32 2.07
C ALA A 57 11.59 21.79 1.89
N GLN A 58 11.72 21.03 2.98
CA GLN A 58 11.68 19.56 2.93
C GLN A 58 10.32 19.04 2.49
N CYS A 59 9.24 19.57 3.07
CA CYS A 59 7.89 19.11 2.77
C CYS A 59 7.51 19.34 1.29
N ARG A 60 7.93 20.45 0.69
CA ARG A 60 7.73 20.75 -0.74
C ARG A 60 8.33 19.71 -1.68
N ARG A 61 9.32 18.94 -1.23
CA ARG A 61 9.92 17.85 -2.02
C ARG A 61 9.11 16.56 -1.95
N LEU A 62 8.32 16.38 -0.89
CA LEU A 62 7.59 15.16 -0.60
C LEU A 62 6.12 15.25 -1.02
N LEU A 63 5.53 16.45 -0.94
CA LEU A 63 4.15 16.72 -1.38
C LEU A 63 4.18 17.61 -2.64
N PRO A 64 3.56 17.18 -3.75
CA PRO A 64 3.70 17.86 -5.04
C PRO A 64 2.90 19.16 -5.16
N SER A 65 1.91 19.41 -4.29
CA SER A 65 0.97 20.54 -4.44
C SER A 65 1.10 21.54 -3.27
N PRO A 66 1.44 22.82 -3.53
CA PRO A 66 1.54 23.86 -2.49
C PRO A 66 0.25 24.07 -1.66
N PRO A 67 -0.96 24.12 -2.25
CA PRO A 67 -2.22 24.19 -1.50
C PRO A 67 -2.39 23.07 -0.48
N HIS A 68 -2.13 21.82 -0.88
CA HIS A 68 -2.19 20.66 0.01
C HIS A 68 -1.21 20.81 1.18
N LEU A 69 0.03 21.25 0.89
CA LEU A 69 1.03 21.46 1.91
C LEU A 69 0.62 22.54 2.92
N LEU A 70 0.05 23.66 2.46
CA LEU A 70 -0.44 24.71 3.34
C LEU A 70 -1.61 24.23 4.21
N ALA A 71 -2.53 23.48 3.64
CA ALA A 71 -3.66 22.91 4.39
C ALA A 71 -3.20 21.89 5.44
N TRP A 72 -2.24 21.03 5.10
CA TRP A 72 -1.63 20.09 6.05
C TRP A 72 -0.88 20.81 7.16
N ARG A 73 -0.15 21.88 6.83
CA ARG A 73 0.54 22.73 7.81
C ARG A 73 -0.46 23.39 8.77
N ALA A 74 -1.57 23.93 8.26
CA ALA A 74 -2.63 24.50 9.09
C ALA A 74 -3.22 23.44 10.03
N ALA A 75 -3.51 22.23 9.53
CA ALA A 75 -4.00 21.11 10.33
C ALA A 75 -2.97 20.59 11.36
N ALA A 76 -1.68 20.83 11.13
CA ALA A 76 -0.58 20.52 12.05
C ALA A 76 -0.21 21.71 12.97
N GLY A 77 -1.14 22.63 13.22
CA GLY A 77 -0.92 23.78 14.11
C GLY A 77 0.13 24.78 13.59
N GLY A 78 0.29 24.87 12.27
CA GLY A 78 1.28 25.73 11.63
C GLY A 78 2.68 25.13 11.52
N SER A 79 2.91 23.90 12.02
CA SER A 79 4.25 23.30 12.09
C SER A 79 4.62 22.51 10.84
N SER A 80 5.55 23.03 10.04
CA SER A 80 6.14 22.31 8.91
C SER A 80 6.98 21.12 9.36
N LEU A 81 7.56 21.19 10.56
CA LEU A 81 8.27 20.07 11.18
C LEU A 81 7.34 18.89 11.45
N ALA A 82 6.13 19.13 11.97
CA ALA A 82 5.16 18.07 12.22
C ALA A 82 4.73 17.38 10.91
N VAL A 83 4.45 18.16 9.86
CA VAL A 83 4.15 17.60 8.53
C VAL A 83 5.31 16.75 8.01
N CYS A 84 6.54 17.29 8.07
CA CYS A 84 7.75 16.60 7.63
C CYS A 84 7.96 15.29 8.41
N ARG A 85 7.82 15.34 9.74
CA ARG A 85 7.93 14.18 10.62
C ARG A 85 6.94 13.09 10.23
N PHE A 86 5.68 13.45 9.99
CA PHE A 86 4.67 12.47 9.60
C PHE A 86 5.01 11.81 8.27
N LEU A 87 5.35 12.60 7.25
CA LEU A 87 5.72 12.07 5.93
C LEU A 87 6.90 11.11 6.02
N HIS A 88 7.92 11.42 6.83
CA HIS A 88 9.06 10.53 7.03
C HIS A 88 8.73 9.28 7.85
N SER A 89 7.95 9.42 8.92
CA SER A 89 7.55 8.29 9.75
C SER A 89 6.62 7.32 9.01
N ALA A 90 5.76 7.84 8.14
CA ALA A 90 4.85 7.05 7.31
C ALA A 90 5.48 6.63 5.96
N ALA A 91 6.70 7.07 5.65
CA ALA A 91 7.40 6.73 4.41
C ALA A 91 7.60 5.22 4.12
N PRO A 92 7.59 4.31 5.12
CA PRO A 92 7.54 2.87 4.85
C PRO A 92 6.20 2.38 4.29
N LEU A 93 5.11 3.09 4.56
CA LEU A 93 3.77 2.78 4.04
C LEU A 93 3.53 3.48 2.70
N LEU A 94 3.98 4.73 2.56
CA LEU A 94 3.82 5.49 1.33
C LEU A 94 4.59 4.84 0.19
N GLY A 95 3.91 4.54 -0.93
CA GLY A 95 4.53 3.82 -2.04
C GLY A 95 4.44 2.30 -1.91
N ALA A 96 4.03 1.77 -0.75
CA ALA A 96 3.98 0.34 -0.55
C ALA A 96 2.75 -0.27 -1.23
N LEU A 97 3.01 -1.39 -1.89
CA LEU A 97 2.04 -2.21 -2.59
C LEU A 97 2.00 -3.57 -1.89
N TRP A 98 0.87 -3.91 -1.29
CA TRP A 98 0.67 -5.21 -0.66
C TRP A 98 -0.31 -6.03 -1.47
N ALA A 99 0.04 -7.29 -1.70
CA ALA A 99 -0.88 -8.27 -2.28
C ALA A 99 -1.25 -9.27 -1.20
N HIS A 100 -2.53 -9.59 -1.07
CA HIS A 100 -2.93 -10.65 -0.16
C HIS A 100 -2.44 -12.01 -0.68
N GLN A 101 -1.98 -12.89 0.21
CA GLN A 101 -1.46 -14.21 -0.13
C GLN A 101 -2.52 -15.18 -0.68
N ASN A 102 -3.79 -14.81 -0.72
CA ASN A 102 -4.81 -15.63 -1.36
C ASN A 102 -4.89 -15.29 -2.87
N PRO A 103 -4.35 -16.16 -3.74
CA PRO A 103 -4.14 -15.85 -5.16
C PRO A 103 -5.44 -15.73 -5.96
N GLU A 104 -6.56 -16.30 -5.48
CA GLU A 104 -7.80 -16.46 -6.26
C GLU A 104 -8.68 -15.21 -6.32
N LEU A 105 -8.42 -14.21 -5.46
CA LEU A 105 -9.33 -13.06 -5.30
C LEU A 105 -8.67 -11.69 -5.46
N GLY A 106 -7.45 -11.62 -6.02
CA GLY A 106 -6.79 -10.38 -6.47
C GLY A 106 -6.97 -9.19 -5.52
N ASN A 107 -6.16 -9.11 -4.47
CA ASN A 107 -6.31 -8.04 -3.46
C ASN A 107 -5.06 -7.17 -3.43
N LEU A 108 -5.05 -6.17 -4.30
CA LEU A 108 -4.01 -5.17 -4.32
C LEU A 108 -4.35 -4.04 -3.35
N VAL A 109 -3.57 -3.89 -2.29
CA VAL A 109 -3.69 -2.78 -1.35
C VAL A 109 -2.55 -1.80 -1.58
N ALA A 110 -2.87 -0.53 -1.75
CA ALA A 110 -1.89 0.55 -1.86
C ALA A 110 -2.13 1.58 -0.77
N ALA A 111 -1.06 2.05 -0.15
CA ALA A 111 -1.11 3.18 0.77
C ALA A 111 -0.70 4.47 0.06
N VAL A 112 -1.62 5.42 0.07
CA VAL A 112 -1.49 6.71 -0.62
C VAL A 112 -1.74 7.86 0.36
N PRO A 113 -1.15 9.05 0.13
CA PRO A 113 -1.41 10.22 0.96
C PRO A 113 -2.90 10.64 0.94
N GLY A 114 -3.46 10.89 2.12
CA GLY A 114 -4.81 11.45 2.32
C GLY A 114 -4.77 12.94 2.69
N PHE A 115 -5.36 13.32 3.82
CA PHE A 115 -5.27 14.67 4.38
C PHE A 115 -4.62 14.63 5.76
N LEU A 116 -3.33 14.98 5.83
CA LEU A 116 -2.45 14.75 6.99
C LEU A 116 -2.65 13.32 7.56
N SER A 117 -2.81 12.38 6.63
CA SER A 117 -3.10 10.97 6.86
C SER A 117 -2.51 10.12 5.73
N VAL A 118 -2.39 8.81 5.98
CA VAL A 118 -2.10 7.80 4.97
C VAL A 118 -3.29 6.85 4.91
N VAL A 119 -3.88 6.71 3.73
CA VAL A 119 -5.04 5.86 3.51
C VAL A 119 -4.58 4.64 2.72
N ALA A 120 -4.85 3.45 3.25
CA ALA A 120 -4.72 2.22 2.52
C ALA A 120 -6.03 1.89 1.81
N ALA A 121 -5.98 1.73 0.49
CA ALA A 121 -7.11 1.37 -0.34
C ALA A 121 -6.81 0.06 -1.08
N ARG A 122 -7.81 -0.83 -1.13
CA ARG A 122 -7.76 -2.04 -1.95
C ARG A 122 -8.38 -1.77 -3.31
N ALA A 123 -7.70 -2.10 -4.40
CA ALA A 123 -8.32 -2.20 -5.71
C ALA A 123 -9.24 -3.44 -5.73
N ILE A 124 -10.42 -3.29 -6.32
CA ILE A 124 -11.38 -4.38 -6.45
C ILE A 124 -11.21 -5.02 -7.82
N PRO A 125 -11.06 -6.36 -7.90
CA PRO A 125 -11.13 -7.08 -9.17
C PRO A 125 -12.36 -6.67 -9.96
N GLN A 126 -12.14 -6.19 -11.18
CA GLN A 126 -13.19 -5.69 -12.03
C GLN A 126 -12.84 -5.82 -13.50
N GLU A 127 -13.87 -5.95 -14.32
CA GLU A 127 -13.73 -5.74 -15.75
C GLU A 127 -13.25 -4.31 -16.03
N LEU A 128 -12.62 -4.11 -17.19
CA LEU A 128 -12.12 -2.83 -17.62
C LEU A 128 -13.26 -1.80 -17.62
N SER A 129 -13.05 -0.72 -16.89
CA SER A 129 -14.03 0.37 -16.78
C SER A 129 -13.31 1.72 -16.68
N PRO A 130 -14.00 2.85 -16.94
CA PRO A 130 -13.41 4.18 -16.85
C PRO A 130 -12.94 4.55 -15.43
N ARG A 131 -13.49 3.91 -14.39
CA ARG A 131 -13.21 4.22 -12.98
C ARG A 131 -12.79 2.97 -12.24
N LEU A 132 -11.62 3.02 -11.60
CA LEU A 132 -11.17 1.95 -10.72
C LEU A 132 -12.10 1.86 -9.50
N ARG A 133 -12.75 0.71 -9.28
CA ARG A 133 -13.43 0.46 -7.99
C ARG A 133 -12.40 0.11 -6.93
N TRP A 134 -12.52 0.75 -5.79
CA TRP A 134 -11.63 0.50 -4.66
C TRP A 134 -12.39 0.61 -3.33
N ALA A 135 -11.89 -0.08 -2.32
CA ALA A 135 -12.47 -0.04 -0.98
C ALA A 135 -11.40 0.35 0.06
N PRO A 136 -11.72 1.22 1.02
CA PRO A 136 -10.75 1.59 2.05
C PRO A 136 -10.47 0.41 2.99
N VAL A 137 -9.23 0.33 3.49
CA VAL A 137 -8.77 -0.72 4.42
C VAL A 137 -8.47 -0.11 5.78
N PHE A 138 -7.54 0.84 5.83
CA PHE A 138 -7.20 1.56 7.04
C PHE A 138 -6.79 2.99 6.73
N GLU A 139 -6.85 3.85 7.74
CA GLU A 139 -6.35 5.22 7.69
C GLU A 139 -5.47 5.49 8.92
N LEU A 140 -4.25 5.95 8.66
CA LEU A 140 -3.27 6.32 9.66
C LEU A 140 -3.15 7.84 9.74
N LEU A 141 -3.48 8.39 10.89
CA LEU A 141 -3.51 9.83 11.16
C LEU A 141 -2.27 10.24 11.96
N ALA A 142 -1.77 11.44 11.66
CA ALA A 142 -0.76 12.09 12.48
C ALA A 142 -1.39 12.70 13.74
N ASP A 143 -0.69 12.63 14.87
CA ASP A 143 -0.98 13.47 16.04
C ASP A 143 -0.59 14.95 15.79
N ALA A 144 -0.81 15.81 16.78
CA ALA A 144 -0.47 17.24 16.71
C ALA A 144 1.05 17.50 16.51
N HIS A 145 1.90 16.50 16.76
CA HIS A 145 3.34 16.59 16.61
C HIS A 145 3.86 15.87 15.36
N GLY A 146 2.98 15.36 14.50
CA GLY A 146 3.37 14.65 13.29
C GLY A 146 3.77 13.20 13.50
N ARG A 147 3.45 12.57 14.64
CA ARG A 147 3.72 11.15 14.87
C ARG A 147 2.55 10.30 14.34
N PRO A 148 2.81 9.19 13.63
CA PRO A 148 1.76 8.26 13.22
C PRO A 148 1.24 7.51 14.45
N ALA A 149 0.20 8.05 15.09
CA ALA A 149 -0.25 7.57 16.40
C ALA A 149 -1.63 6.91 16.35
N ILE A 150 -2.48 7.31 15.40
CA ILE A 150 -3.90 6.96 15.41
C ILE A 150 -4.22 6.21 14.13
N LEU A 151 -4.58 4.94 14.27
CA LEU A 151 -4.94 4.07 13.15
C LEU A 151 -6.42 3.71 13.27
N PHE A 152 -7.15 3.82 12.16
CA PHE A 152 -8.52 3.35 12.03
C PHE A 152 -8.61 2.29 10.95
N LEU A 153 -9.27 1.17 11.23
CA LEU A 153 -9.69 0.20 10.22
C LEU A 153 -11.09 0.57 9.73
N HIS A 154 -11.29 0.51 8.42
CA HIS A 154 -12.60 0.78 7.83
C HIS A 154 -13.50 -0.44 7.96
N GLY A 155 -14.70 -0.20 8.49
CA GLY A 155 -15.77 -1.17 8.59
C GLY A 155 -16.55 -1.34 7.30
N HIS A 156 -17.38 -2.38 7.29
CA HIS A 156 -18.21 -2.71 6.13
C HIS A 156 -19.16 -1.57 5.77
N GLN A 157 -19.81 -0.99 6.78
CA GLN A 157 -20.57 0.24 6.60
C GLN A 157 -19.61 1.41 6.43
N PRO A 158 -19.82 2.31 5.46
CA PRO A 158 -18.91 3.43 5.19
C PRO A 158 -18.64 4.36 6.39
N ALA A 159 -19.57 4.38 7.36
CA ALA A 159 -19.47 5.16 8.59
C ALA A 159 -18.68 4.47 9.71
N ASP A 160 -18.58 3.13 9.65
CA ASP A 160 -18.02 2.33 10.73
C ASP A 160 -16.48 2.40 10.68
N LEU A 161 -15.88 2.82 11.79
CA LEU A 161 -14.44 2.82 11.99
C LEU A 161 -14.09 2.02 13.25
N PHE A 162 -12.97 1.32 13.21
CA PHE A 162 -12.45 0.57 14.34
C PHE A 162 -11.07 1.11 14.69
N PRO A 163 -10.88 1.78 15.84
CA PRO A 163 -9.57 2.21 16.23
C PRO A 163 -8.65 1.00 16.43
N ALA A 164 -7.40 1.13 16.01
CA ALA A 164 -6.38 0.11 16.09
C ALA A 164 -5.04 0.72 16.48
N ARG A 165 -4.08 -0.12 16.88
CA ARG A 165 -2.73 0.32 17.21
C ARG A 165 -1.73 -0.24 16.22
N LEU A 166 -0.85 0.63 15.75
CA LEU A 166 0.28 0.25 14.91
C LEU A 166 1.48 -0.03 15.81
N SER A 167 1.85 -1.30 15.96
CA SER A 167 2.89 -1.75 16.89
C SER A 167 4.31 -1.36 16.43
N SER A 168 4.60 -1.44 15.13
CA SER A 168 5.88 -0.97 14.58
C SER A 168 5.82 -0.69 13.08
N LEU A 169 6.44 0.42 12.65
CA LEU A 169 6.72 0.73 11.24
C LEU A 169 8.19 0.50 10.95
N GLN A 170 8.57 -0.77 10.77
CA GLN A 170 9.93 -1.07 10.34
C GLN A 170 10.11 -0.69 8.86
N PRO A 171 11.19 -0.01 8.46
CA PRO A 171 11.47 0.33 7.06
C PRO A 171 11.67 -0.87 6.12
N HIS A 172 11.59 -2.09 6.66
CA HIS A 172 11.79 -3.38 6.00
C HIS A 172 10.65 -4.36 6.35
N ALA A 173 9.57 -3.87 6.99
CA ALA A 173 8.43 -4.70 7.32
C ALA A 173 7.77 -5.13 6.02
N ASN A 174 7.99 -6.39 5.65
CA ASN A 174 7.26 -7.03 4.56
C ASN A 174 5.88 -7.48 5.00
N VAL A 175 5.51 -7.30 6.26
CA VAL A 175 4.21 -7.67 6.82
C VAL A 175 3.69 -6.55 7.70
N LEU A 176 2.46 -6.11 7.44
CA LEU A 176 1.70 -5.28 8.37
C LEU A 176 0.78 -6.17 9.20
N PHE A 177 0.97 -6.16 10.51
CA PHE A 177 0.03 -6.71 11.48
C PHE A 177 -0.87 -5.58 11.98
N LEU A 178 -2.16 -5.69 11.68
CA LEU A 178 -3.17 -4.78 12.19
C LEU A 178 -3.91 -5.53 13.30
N GLU A 179 -3.61 -5.15 14.54
CA GLU A 179 -4.24 -5.74 15.73
C GLU A 179 -5.08 -4.66 16.44
N ALA A 180 -6.30 -5.03 16.82
CA ALA A 180 -7.12 -4.22 17.73
C ALA A 180 -6.58 -4.40 19.15
N GLN A 181 -6.41 -3.30 19.88
CA GLN A 181 -5.78 -3.32 21.20
C GLN A 181 -6.76 -3.76 22.30
N THR A 182 -6.31 -4.66 23.16
CA THR A 182 -6.76 -4.77 24.56
C THR A 182 -5.59 -4.35 25.44
N ASP A 183 -5.73 -3.31 26.25
CA ASP A 183 -4.57 -2.63 26.88
C ASP A 183 -3.90 -3.41 28.03
N GLN A 184 -4.43 -4.58 28.32
CA GLN A 184 -3.86 -5.69 29.06
C GLN A 184 -4.60 -6.90 28.50
N ASP A 185 -3.98 -8.07 28.42
CA ASP A 185 -4.73 -9.32 28.23
C ASP A 185 -5.88 -9.34 29.26
N PRO A 186 -7.15 -9.05 28.90
CA PRO A 186 -8.25 -9.09 29.86
C PRO A 186 -8.47 -10.56 30.28
N ILE A 187 -8.01 -11.47 29.43
CA ILE A 187 -7.96 -12.91 29.62
C ILE A 187 -6.86 -13.29 30.62
N ALA A 188 -5.70 -12.62 30.63
CA ALA A 188 -4.63 -12.93 31.60
C ALA A 188 -4.91 -12.33 32.97
N ALA A 189 -5.53 -11.14 33.03
CA ALA A 189 -5.83 -10.46 34.29
C ALA A 189 -7.16 -10.91 34.95
N SER A 190 -8.12 -11.46 34.19
CA SER A 190 -9.34 -12.08 34.73
C SER A 190 -9.42 -13.55 34.36
N SER A 191 -8.72 -14.40 35.12
CA SER A 191 -8.74 -15.86 34.97
C SER A 191 -8.49 -16.34 33.53
N SER A 192 -7.24 -16.67 33.19
CA SER A 192 -6.78 -17.19 31.88
C SER A 192 -7.42 -18.53 31.44
N HIS A 193 -8.53 -18.88 32.05
CA HIS A 193 -9.25 -20.13 31.94
C HIS A 193 -10.68 -19.98 31.39
N GLN A 194 -11.15 -18.79 30.96
CA GLN A 194 -12.55 -18.66 30.51
C GLN A 194 -12.74 -18.60 28.99
N PHE A 195 -12.06 -17.71 28.26
CA PHE A 195 -12.27 -17.57 26.81
C PHE A 195 -11.92 -18.85 26.01
N PRO A 196 -10.79 -19.54 26.24
CA PRO A 196 -10.48 -20.78 25.53
C PRO A 196 -11.43 -21.94 25.87
N ARG A 197 -12.15 -21.86 27.00
CA ARG A 197 -13.13 -22.88 27.45
C ARG A 197 -14.54 -22.66 26.87
N LEU A 198 -14.81 -21.52 26.25
CA LEU A 198 -16.07 -21.28 25.54
C LEU A 198 -16.16 -22.14 24.28
N ALA A 199 -17.36 -22.60 23.94
CA ALA A 199 -17.60 -23.27 22.66
C ALA A 199 -17.22 -22.36 21.49
N PHE A 200 -16.88 -22.92 20.32
CA PHE A 200 -16.46 -22.13 19.16
C PHE A 200 -17.49 -21.05 18.78
N GLY A 201 -18.79 -21.39 18.79
CA GLY A 201 -19.87 -20.45 18.52
C GLY A 201 -19.95 -19.30 19.54
N ASP A 202 -19.71 -19.57 20.81
CA ASP A 202 -19.73 -18.55 21.87
C ASP A 202 -18.51 -17.63 21.81
N ARG A 203 -17.33 -18.18 21.51
CA ARG A 203 -16.13 -17.39 21.23
C ARG A 203 -16.39 -16.41 20.09
N ARG A 204 -16.97 -16.88 18.98
CA ARG A 204 -17.33 -16.05 17.84
C ARG A 204 -18.32 -14.94 18.21
N ARG A 205 -19.42 -15.27 18.89
CA ARG A 205 -20.42 -14.28 19.33
C ARG A 205 -19.85 -13.21 20.26
N LEU A 206 -18.98 -13.61 21.19
CA LEU A 206 -18.31 -12.69 22.10
C LEU A 206 -17.37 -11.76 21.35
N LEU A 207 -16.59 -12.28 20.39
CA LEU A 207 -15.74 -11.46 19.54
C LEU A 207 -16.55 -10.48 18.70
N ASP A 208 -17.64 -10.92 18.08
CA ASP A 208 -18.54 -10.06 17.31
C ASP A 208 -19.07 -8.92 18.20
N SER A 209 -19.49 -9.24 19.45
CA SER A 209 -19.97 -8.25 20.42
C SER A 209 -18.87 -7.26 20.86
N LEU A 210 -17.64 -7.74 21.04
CA LEU A 210 -16.49 -6.89 21.38
C LEU A 210 -16.13 -5.97 20.23
N VAL A 211 -16.14 -6.47 18.99
CA VAL A 211 -15.92 -5.67 17.78
C VAL A 211 -16.99 -4.59 17.67
N ASP A 212 -18.26 -4.94 17.87
CA ASP A 212 -19.36 -3.98 17.87
C ASP A 212 -19.20 -2.91 18.97
N ALA A 213 -18.67 -3.27 20.14
CA ALA A 213 -18.39 -2.34 21.23
C ALA A 213 -17.19 -1.41 20.94
N CYS A 214 -16.18 -1.86 20.20
CA CYS A 214 -15.05 -1.02 19.76
C CYS A 214 -15.41 -0.01 18.67
N ARG A 215 -16.53 -0.23 17.97
CA ARG A 215 -16.89 0.54 16.79
C ARG A 215 -17.14 2.00 17.14
N VAL A 216 -16.50 2.90 16.41
CA VAL A 216 -16.88 4.31 16.37
C VAL A 216 -17.54 4.63 15.03
N THR A 217 -18.53 5.52 15.05
CA THR A 217 -19.31 5.85 13.86
C THR A 217 -19.00 7.28 13.43
N LEU A 218 -18.61 7.46 12.18
CA LEU A 218 -18.45 8.80 11.59
C LEU A 218 -19.78 9.54 11.54
N PRO A 219 -19.78 10.87 11.77
CA PRO A 219 -20.96 11.71 11.55
C PRO A 219 -21.53 11.54 10.13
N PRO A 220 -22.85 11.44 9.95
CA PRO A 220 -23.49 11.15 8.65
C PRO A 220 -23.06 12.08 7.50
N ASP A 221 -22.88 13.36 7.81
CA ASP A 221 -22.41 14.42 6.90
C ASP A 221 -20.98 14.18 6.39
N LEU A 222 -20.17 13.41 7.12
CA LEU A 222 -18.77 13.11 6.81
C LEU A 222 -18.56 11.69 6.27
N VAL A 223 -19.60 10.86 6.22
CA VAL A 223 -19.52 9.49 5.67
C VAL A 223 -19.24 9.51 4.16
N ALA A 224 -19.92 10.42 3.46
CA ALA A 224 -19.80 10.62 2.01
C ALA A 224 -18.60 11.49 1.63
N ALA A 225 -17.89 12.06 2.62
CA ALA A 225 -16.70 12.85 2.37
C ALA A 225 -15.65 12.02 1.60
N PRO A 226 -14.88 12.67 0.71
CA PRO A 226 -13.79 12.01 0.02
C PRO A 226 -12.72 11.56 1.02
N LEU A 227 -11.93 10.54 0.65
CA LEU A 227 -10.72 10.15 1.40
C LEU A 227 -9.46 10.80 0.83
N PHE A 228 -9.55 11.34 -0.39
CA PHE A 228 -8.48 11.97 -1.11
C PHE A 228 -8.95 13.31 -1.67
N ALA A 229 -8.08 14.31 -1.66
CA ALA A 229 -8.37 15.55 -2.35
C ALA A 229 -8.26 15.32 -3.87
N ARG A 230 -9.35 15.62 -4.59
CA ARG A 230 -9.41 15.64 -6.06
C ARG A 230 -9.25 17.07 -6.57
N SER A 231 -9.67 18.03 -5.77
CA SER A 231 -9.49 19.47 -5.97
C SER A 231 -9.24 20.16 -4.62
N GLU A 232 -8.89 21.45 -4.66
CA GLU A 232 -8.73 22.26 -3.45
C GLU A 232 -10.03 22.44 -2.66
N GLU A 233 -11.19 22.31 -3.33
CA GLU A 233 -12.52 22.41 -2.72
C GLU A 233 -12.79 21.25 -1.75
N ASP A 234 -12.12 20.10 -1.92
CA ASP A 234 -12.26 18.95 -1.02
C ASP A 234 -11.51 19.17 0.32
N LEU A 235 -10.54 20.12 0.39
CA LEU A 235 -9.65 20.28 1.55
C LEU A 235 -10.38 20.63 2.86
N PRO A 236 -11.36 21.56 2.90
CA PRO A 236 -12.09 21.86 4.12
C PRO A 236 -12.89 20.65 4.65
N VAL A 237 -13.50 19.88 3.74
CA VAL A 237 -14.29 18.68 4.10
C VAL A 237 -13.37 17.58 4.64
N LEU A 238 -12.19 17.38 4.04
CA LEU A 238 -11.18 16.45 4.52
C LEU A 238 -10.63 16.86 5.89
N ALA A 239 -10.43 18.16 6.13
CA ALA A 239 -10.02 18.68 7.42
C ALA A 239 -11.08 18.43 8.51
N ALA A 240 -12.36 18.69 8.19
CA ALA A 240 -13.48 18.42 9.09
C ALA A 240 -13.59 16.92 9.42
N ARG A 241 -13.46 16.05 8.40
CA ARG A 241 -13.43 14.60 8.58
C ARG A 241 -12.29 14.15 9.50
N ARG A 242 -11.09 14.67 9.28
CA ARG A 242 -9.94 14.38 10.14
C ARG A 242 -10.19 14.78 11.60
N GLU A 243 -10.70 15.99 11.85
CA GLU A 243 -10.97 16.44 13.22
C GLU A 243 -12.06 15.59 13.90
N ALA A 244 -13.09 15.19 13.16
CA ALA A 244 -14.10 14.25 13.67
C ALA A 244 -13.47 12.90 14.07
N MET A 245 -12.58 12.34 13.25
CA MET A 245 -11.86 11.10 13.59
C MET A 245 -10.96 11.26 14.82
N LEU A 246 -10.25 12.39 14.96
CA LEU A 246 -9.45 12.67 16.15
C LEU A 246 -10.31 12.79 17.41
N ARG A 247 -11.48 13.44 17.31
CA ARG A 247 -12.44 13.53 18.41
C ARG A 247 -12.97 12.15 18.79
N LEU A 248 -13.41 11.34 17.82
CA LEU A 248 -13.87 9.97 18.06
C LEU A 248 -12.79 9.12 18.73
N HIS A 249 -11.54 9.24 18.32
CA HIS A 249 -10.42 8.55 18.96
C HIS A 249 -10.28 8.93 20.44
N ARG A 250 -10.38 10.23 20.76
CA ARG A 250 -10.31 10.73 22.15
C ARG A 250 -11.50 10.24 22.98
N GLU A 251 -12.71 10.34 22.45
CA GLU A 251 -13.95 9.95 23.13
C GLU A 251 -14.02 8.44 23.39
N ALA A 252 -13.53 7.63 22.44
CA ALA A 252 -13.47 6.18 22.55
C ALA A 252 -12.27 5.67 23.37
N GLY A 253 -11.51 6.56 24.04
CA GLY A 253 -10.33 6.17 24.82
C GLY A 253 -9.29 5.40 23.99
N GLY A 254 -9.15 5.74 22.71
CA GLY A 254 -8.27 5.04 21.78
C GLY A 254 -8.83 3.75 21.16
N GLY A 255 -10.12 3.47 21.34
CA GLY A 255 -10.77 2.22 20.91
C GLY A 255 -10.61 1.06 21.88
N MET A 256 -10.27 1.37 23.12
CA MET A 256 -10.17 0.40 24.20
C MET A 256 -11.57 0.07 24.73
N VAL A 257 -11.98 -1.19 24.62
CA VAL A 257 -13.16 -1.69 25.36
C VAL A 257 -12.80 -1.74 26.83
N ARG A 258 -13.65 -1.17 27.68
CA ARG A 258 -13.37 -1.09 29.11
C ARG A 258 -13.47 -2.49 29.72
N THR A 259 -12.55 -2.84 30.62
CA THR A 259 -12.55 -4.11 31.36
C THR A 259 -13.93 -4.56 31.90
N PRO A 260 -14.76 -3.69 32.50
CA PRO A 260 -16.11 -4.08 32.95
C PRO A 260 -17.06 -4.47 31.81
N GLU A 261 -16.94 -3.87 30.62
CA GLU A 261 -17.77 -4.22 29.45
C GLU A 261 -17.39 -5.60 28.93
N VAL A 262 -16.08 -5.90 28.86
CA VAL A 262 -15.58 -7.24 28.50
C VAL A 262 -16.08 -8.30 29.48
N GLN A 263 -16.01 -8.02 30.79
CA GLN A 263 -16.49 -8.93 31.83
C GLN A 263 -18.01 -9.15 31.76
N GLY A 264 -18.79 -8.09 31.49
CA GLY A 264 -20.24 -8.19 31.27
C GLY A 264 -20.59 -9.09 30.08
N LEU A 265 -19.92 -8.90 28.94
CA LEU A 265 -20.13 -9.72 27.74
C LEU A 265 -19.72 -11.19 27.95
N LEU A 266 -18.62 -11.44 28.69
CA LEU A 266 -18.20 -12.79 29.07
C LEU A 266 -19.25 -13.49 29.95
N LEU A 267 -19.83 -12.77 30.92
CA LEU A 267 -20.87 -13.29 31.80
C LEU A 267 -22.16 -13.61 31.02
N GLU A 268 -22.56 -12.75 30.08
CA GLU A 268 -23.71 -12.97 29.22
C GLU A 268 -23.52 -14.14 28.24
N ALA A 269 -22.32 -14.28 27.65
CA ALA A 269 -21.97 -15.44 26.82
C ALA A 269 -22.07 -16.75 27.60
N LYS A 270 -21.64 -16.74 28.88
CA LYS A 270 -21.76 -17.90 29.78
C LYS A 270 -23.22 -18.23 30.14
N LYS A 271 -24.06 -17.22 30.40
CA LYS A 271 -25.49 -17.43 30.73
C LYS A 271 -26.27 -18.04 29.55
N LYS A 272 -25.89 -17.71 28.31
CA LYS A 272 -26.52 -18.25 27.09
C LYS A 272 -26.02 -19.65 26.71
N ALA A 273 -24.92 -20.13 27.32
CA ALA A 273 -24.45 -21.49 27.16
C ALA A 273 -25.19 -22.40 28.16
N ALA A 274 -26.17 -23.18 27.69
CA ALA A 274 -26.73 -24.26 28.49
C ALA A 274 -25.63 -25.29 28.83
N PRO A 275 -25.69 -25.98 29.98
CA PRO A 275 -24.68 -26.95 30.37
C PRO A 275 -24.78 -28.21 29.49
N SER A 276 -24.07 -28.23 28.36
CA SER A 276 -23.83 -29.47 27.63
C SER A 276 -22.59 -30.17 28.18
N SER A 277 -22.74 -31.46 28.47
CA SER A 277 -21.71 -32.41 28.95
C SER A 277 -20.40 -32.35 28.14
N PRO A 278 -19.26 -32.73 28.75
CA PRO A 278 -17.95 -32.65 28.10
C PRO A 278 -17.90 -33.63 26.93
N SER A 279 -18.00 -33.11 25.71
CA SER A 279 -17.71 -33.87 24.50
C SER A 279 -16.20 -33.91 24.31
N ASP A 280 -15.75 -35.14 24.09
CA ASP A 280 -14.39 -35.63 23.95
C ASP A 280 -13.56 -34.90 22.87
N GLY A 281 -12.24 -35.03 23.01
CA GLY A 281 -11.21 -34.28 22.30
C GLY A 281 -11.32 -34.33 20.78
N GLY A 282 -11.82 -33.24 20.20
CA GLY A 282 -11.66 -32.93 18.79
C GLY A 282 -10.19 -32.70 18.45
N GLU A 283 -9.68 -33.56 17.58
CA GLU A 283 -8.31 -33.70 17.10
C GLU A 283 -7.61 -32.35 16.78
N ARG A 284 -6.39 -32.18 17.33
CA ARG A 284 -5.52 -31.03 17.05
C ARG A 284 -5.03 -31.07 15.60
N ILE A 285 -5.61 -30.26 14.73
CA ILE A 285 -5.05 -29.99 13.41
C ILE A 285 -3.72 -29.24 13.58
N ARG A 286 -2.60 -29.94 13.41
CA ARG A 286 -1.28 -29.33 13.23
C ARG A 286 -1.26 -28.61 11.89
N LEU A 287 -1.28 -27.28 11.93
CA LEU A 287 -1.05 -26.45 10.74
C LEU A 287 0.41 -26.65 10.27
N ARG A 288 0.54 -27.43 9.20
CA ARG A 288 1.78 -27.67 8.47
C ARG A 288 2.18 -26.38 7.75
N ARG A 289 3.35 -25.82 8.05
CA ARG A 289 3.92 -24.68 7.32
C ARG A 289 4.18 -25.12 5.87
N SER A 290 3.47 -24.51 4.93
CA SER A 290 3.77 -24.62 3.50
C SER A 290 4.86 -23.60 3.18
N LEU A 291 6.01 -24.12 2.75
CA LEU A 291 7.06 -23.36 2.09
C LEU A 291 6.72 -23.28 0.59
N SER A 292 6.86 -22.10 -0.01
CA SER A 292 7.11 -21.99 -1.45
C SER A 292 8.05 -20.82 -1.71
N ALA A 293 9.13 -21.11 -2.42
CA ALA A 293 10.16 -20.20 -2.87
C ALA A 293 9.65 -19.27 -3.98
N VAL A 294 10.20 -18.04 -4.04
CA VAL A 294 10.90 -17.44 -5.20
C VAL A 294 11.41 -16.04 -4.79
N ALA A 295 12.66 -15.77 -5.19
CA ALA A 295 13.55 -14.61 -5.00
C ALA A 295 13.22 -13.49 -6.05
N VAL A 296 13.75 -12.25 -6.11
CA VAL A 296 14.66 -11.37 -5.33
C VAL A 296 14.51 -9.92 -5.89
N ALA A 297 14.95 -8.92 -5.11
CA ALA A 297 15.31 -7.55 -5.54
C ALA A 297 14.22 -6.51 -5.91
N VAL A 298 13.50 -5.93 -4.95
CA VAL A 298 12.96 -4.57 -5.14
C VAL A 298 12.88 -3.81 -3.81
N ARG A 299 13.85 -2.94 -3.53
CA ARG A 299 13.76 -1.99 -2.40
C ARG A 299 13.74 -0.52 -2.83
N ASN A 300 14.45 -0.20 -3.90
CA ASN A 300 14.44 1.16 -4.46
C ASN A 300 13.33 1.38 -5.50
N GLY A 301 12.75 0.31 -6.05
CA GLY A 301 11.68 0.38 -7.06
C GLY A 301 10.27 0.60 -6.49
N LEU A 302 9.98 0.18 -5.24
CA LEU A 302 8.61 0.27 -4.70
C LEU A 302 8.14 1.71 -4.44
N ARG A 303 9.05 2.61 -4.04
CA ARG A 303 8.75 4.05 -3.99
C ARG A 303 8.45 4.64 -5.38
N GLN A 304 8.93 4.01 -6.45
CA GLN A 304 8.73 4.42 -7.84
C GLN A 304 7.43 3.85 -8.46
N MET A 305 6.67 3.02 -7.73
CA MET A 305 5.56 2.26 -8.29
C MET A 305 4.17 2.91 -8.12
N LEU A 306 3.98 3.83 -7.16
CA LEU A 306 2.70 4.52 -6.95
C LEU A 306 2.63 5.90 -7.60
N THR A 307 3.77 6.57 -7.77
CA THR A 307 3.89 7.85 -8.47
C THR A 307 4.69 7.63 -9.75
N VAL A 308 4.31 8.29 -10.84
CA VAL A 308 5.10 8.29 -12.08
C VAL A 308 6.40 9.05 -11.80
N GLN A 309 7.39 8.36 -11.22
CA GLN A 309 8.74 8.87 -11.10
C GLN A 309 9.41 8.84 -12.49
N PRO A 310 10.34 9.76 -12.77
CA PRO A 310 11.08 9.73 -14.03
C PRO A 310 11.80 8.37 -14.19
N PRO A 311 11.87 7.82 -15.41
CA PRO A 311 12.50 6.54 -15.65
C PRO A 311 13.94 6.54 -15.14
N VAL A 312 14.31 5.49 -14.39
CA VAL A 312 15.70 5.28 -14.01
C VAL A 312 16.46 4.84 -15.26
N PRO A 313 17.59 5.49 -15.62
CA PRO A 313 18.39 5.07 -16.76
C PRO A 313 18.74 3.57 -16.66
N GLY A 314 18.48 2.82 -17.74
CA GLY A 314 18.68 1.36 -17.78
C GLY A 314 17.59 0.51 -17.11
N ARG A 315 16.60 1.12 -16.44
CA ARG A 315 15.42 0.44 -15.86
C ARG A 315 14.11 1.17 -16.20
N GLU A 316 14.02 1.65 -17.42
CA GLU A 316 13.00 2.59 -17.90
C GLU A 316 11.59 2.02 -17.87
N TYR A 317 11.43 0.70 -18.03
CA TYR A 317 10.13 0.03 -18.06
C TYR A 317 9.63 -0.42 -16.68
N SER A 318 10.42 -0.21 -15.62
CA SER A 318 10.04 -0.64 -14.28
C SER A 318 8.85 0.17 -13.73
N GLY A 319 7.98 -0.49 -12.97
CA GLY A 319 6.84 0.15 -12.33
C GLY A 319 5.53 -0.62 -12.48
N LEU A 320 4.42 0.04 -12.15
CA LEU A 320 3.08 -0.49 -12.27
C LEU A 320 2.46 -0.16 -13.64
N TRP A 321 1.92 -1.18 -14.29
CA TRP A 321 1.32 -1.09 -15.62
C TRP A 321 -0.09 -1.69 -15.64
N GLY A 322 -0.96 -1.10 -16.44
CA GLY A 322 -2.31 -1.59 -16.71
C GLY A 322 -2.27 -2.38 -18.00
N GLY A 323 -2.70 -3.64 -17.94
CA GLY A 323 -2.73 -4.55 -19.07
C GLY A 323 -4.15 -4.75 -19.60
N THR A 324 -4.27 -4.84 -20.92
CA THR A 324 -5.50 -5.27 -21.61
C THR A 324 -5.13 -6.17 -22.79
N PHE A 325 -5.86 -7.27 -22.96
CA PHE A 325 -5.71 -8.10 -24.15
C PHE A 325 -6.42 -7.49 -25.36
N GLY A 326 -5.75 -7.58 -26.51
CA GLY A 326 -6.20 -7.09 -27.81
C GLY A 326 -5.48 -5.83 -28.28
N TRP A 327 -5.61 -5.57 -29.58
CA TRP A 327 -5.08 -4.41 -30.28
C TRP A 327 -6.14 -3.90 -31.28
N PRO A 328 -6.33 -2.57 -31.45
CA PRO A 328 -5.72 -1.49 -30.68
C PRO A 328 -6.21 -1.45 -29.22
N PRO A 329 -5.48 -0.75 -28.31
CA PRO A 329 -5.81 -0.70 -26.90
C PRO A 329 -7.23 -0.14 -26.68
N GLY A 330 -8.07 -0.86 -25.95
CA GLY A 330 -9.35 -0.32 -25.48
C GLY A 330 -10.45 -0.11 -26.52
N ARG A 331 -10.36 -0.65 -27.76
CA ARG A 331 -11.57 -0.78 -28.59
C ARG A 331 -12.55 -1.74 -27.89
N PRO A 332 -13.76 -1.29 -27.52
CA PRO A 332 -14.85 -2.20 -27.22
C PRO A 332 -15.23 -2.87 -28.53
N GLU A 333 -14.84 -4.12 -28.72
CA GLU A 333 -15.52 -4.95 -29.72
C GLU A 333 -16.95 -5.17 -29.22
N ASP A 334 -17.90 -5.20 -30.16
CA ASP A 334 -19.36 -5.39 -30.01
C ASP A 334 -19.87 -5.77 -28.61
N GLU A 335 -20.93 -5.10 -28.17
CA GLU A 335 -21.64 -5.29 -26.90
C GLU A 335 -22.04 -6.75 -26.58
N CYS A 336 -21.94 -7.68 -27.55
CA CYS A 336 -22.15 -9.12 -27.39
C CYS A 336 -20.94 -9.93 -26.85
N LYS A 337 -19.75 -9.36 -26.67
CA LYS A 337 -18.58 -10.09 -26.11
C LYS A 337 -18.40 -9.84 -24.60
N PRO A 338 -17.94 -10.85 -23.82
CA PRO A 338 -17.64 -10.67 -22.41
C PRO A 338 -16.62 -9.54 -22.21
N ARG A 339 -16.89 -8.66 -21.25
CA ARG A 339 -16.08 -7.47 -20.99
C ARG A 339 -14.65 -7.87 -20.60
N LYS A 340 -13.66 -7.17 -21.17
CA LYS A 340 -12.23 -7.47 -20.98
C LYS A 340 -11.83 -7.30 -19.51
N ALA A 341 -11.07 -8.26 -18.97
CA ALA A 341 -10.53 -8.17 -17.61
C ALA A 341 -9.52 -7.01 -17.49
N LEU A 342 -9.55 -6.28 -16.37
CA LEU A 342 -8.49 -5.34 -16.01
C LEU A 342 -7.29 -6.11 -15.45
N PHE A 343 -6.10 -5.88 -15.99
CA PHE A 343 -4.86 -6.41 -15.42
C PHE A 343 -4.03 -5.30 -14.80
N PHE A 344 -3.47 -5.54 -13.62
CA PHE A 344 -2.32 -4.78 -13.14
C PHE A 344 -1.08 -5.67 -13.13
N LEU A 345 0.00 -5.16 -13.70
CA LEU A 345 1.27 -5.84 -13.87
C LEU A 345 2.38 -5.02 -13.23
N LEU A 346 3.22 -5.68 -12.46
CA LEU A 346 4.44 -5.12 -11.92
C LEU A 346 5.60 -5.51 -12.81
N LEU A 347 6.22 -4.53 -13.44
CA LEU A 347 7.41 -4.73 -14.25
C LEU A 347 8.65 -4.50 -13.38
N SER A 348 9.47 -5.54 -13.22
CA SER A 348 10.72 -5.52 -12.45
C SER A 348 11.89 -6.03 -13.30
N TYR A 349 13.08 -5.49 -13.01
CA TYR A 349 14.31 -5.94 -13.65
C TYR A 349 15.04 -6.93 -12.73
N GLU A 350 15.37 -8.08 -13.28
CA GLU A 350 16.23 -9.09 -12.67
C GLU A 350 17.43 -9.35 -13.58
N GLU A 351 18.44 -10.03 -13.05
CA GLU A 351 19.60 -10.48 -13.82
C GLU A 351 19.47 -11.99 -14.03
N ASP A 352 19.71 -12.46 -15.24
CA ASP A 352 19.79 -13.90 -15.50
C ASP A 352 21.09 -14.51 -14.96
N SER A 353 21.27 -15.83 -15.14
CA SER A 353 22.49 -16.54 -14.74
C SER A 353 23.77 -16.03 -15.42
N GLU A 354 23.65 -15.27 -16.50
CA GLU A 354 24.75 -14.68 -17.26
C GLU A 354 24.94 -13.18 -16.94
N GLY A 355 24.17 -12.63 -16.00
CA GLY A 355 24.20 -11.22 -15.61
C GLY A 355 23.51 -10.27 -16.60
N LYS A 356 22.71 -10.78 -17.55
CA LYS A 356 21.97 -9.95 -18.51
C LYS A 356 20.63 -9.51 -17.91
N PRO A 357 20.17 -8.28 -18.23
CA PRO A 357 18.91 -7.76 -17.69
C PRO A 357 17.68 -8.45 -18.31
N LEU A 358 16.85 -9.02 -17.44
CA LEU A 358 15.52 -9.54 -17.72
C LEU A 358 14.47 -8.56 -17.21
N LEU A 359 13.46 -8.29 -18.03
CA LEU A 359 12.25 -7.58 -17.61
C LEU A 359 11.13 -8.59 -17.36
N ILE A 360 10.68 -8.69 -16.12
CA ILE A 360 9.65 -9.63 -15.69
C ILE A 360 8.36 -8.85 -15.44
N ALA A 361 7.27 -9.26 -16.09
CA ALA A 361 5.94 -8.68 -15.90
C ALA A 361 5.09 -9.59 -15.01
N THR A 362 5.05 -9.28 -13.71
CA THR A 362 4.33 -10.07 -12.71
C THR A 362 2.91 -9.60 -12.55
N LYS A 363 1.92 -10.49 -12.67
CA LYS A 363 0.51 -10.16 -12.47
C LYS A 363 0.20 -9.91 -11.01
N VAL A 364 -0.41 -8.77 -10.73
CA VAL A 364 -0.76 -8.33 -9.38
C VAL A 364 -2.27 -8.29 -9.16
N LEU A 365 -3.03 -8.00 -10.22
CA LEU A 365 -4.49 -7.97 -10.22
C LEU A 365 -5.00 -8.49 -11.57
N GLU A 366 -6.07 -9.27 -11.52
CA GLU A 366 -6.88 -9.68 -12.67
C GLU A 366 -8.37 -9.44 -12.36
N GLY A 367 -9.09 -8.96 -13.35
CA GLY A 367 -10.39 -8.33 -13.19
C GLY A 367 -11.64 -9.21 -13.20
N THR A 368 -11.54 -10.54 -13.16
CA THR A 368 -12.70 -11.44 -13.36
C THR A 368 -12.96 -12.37 -12.17
N HIS A 369 -14.19 -12.90 -12.07
CA HIS A 369 -14.60 -13.85 -11.01
C HIS A 369 -13.74 -15.13 -10.97
N TYR A 370 -13.09 -15.44 -12.08
CA TYR A 370 -12.10 -16.50 -12.20
C TYR A 370 -10.80 -15.88 -12.67
N VAL A 371 -9.72 -16.19 -11.97
CA VAL A 371 -8.37 -15.81 -12.36
C VAL A 371 -7.77 -16.95 -13.17
N VAL A 372 -7.29 -16.69 -14.38
CA VAL A 372 -6.73 -17.76 -15.24
C VAL A 372 -5.47 -18.38 -14.63
N HIS A 373 -4.63 -17.55 -14.02
CA HIS A 373 -3.41 -17.96 -13.31
C HIS A 373 -3.36 -17.30 -11.92
N PRO A 374 -2.72 -17.87 -10.90
CA PRO A 374 -2.55 -17.19 -9.62
C PRO A 374 -2.02 -15.75 -9.75
N ASN A 375 -2.52 -14.82 -8.93
CA ASN A 375 -1.83 -13.54 -8.78
C ASN A 375 -0.43 -13.79 -8.20
N GLY A 376 0.57 -13.09 -8.72
CA GLY A 376 2.00 -13.36 -8.49
C GLY A 376 2.68 -14.14 -9.62
N SER A 377 1.94 -14.69 -10.58
CA SER A 377 2.54 -15.33 -11.77
C SER A 377 3.18 -14.30 -12.71
N SER A 378 4.34 -14.64 -13.27
CA SER A 378 4.92 -13.89 -14.39
C SER A 378 4.06 -14.11 -15.64
N MET A 379 3.54 -13.04 -16.22
CA MET A 379 2.81 -13.06 -17.48
C MET A 379 3.75 -13.17 -18.67
N PHE A 380 4.91 -12.51 -18.59
CA PHE A 380 5.99 -12.65 -19.56
C PHE A 380 7.32 -12.22 -18.97
N VAL A 381 8.38 -12.71 -19.59
CA VAL A 381 9.76 -12.29 -19.36
C VAL A 381 10.34 -11.85 -20.69
N ALA A 382 10.87 -10.63 -20.75
CA ALA A 382 11.56 -10.09 -21.92
C ALA A 382 13.07 -9.99 -21.66
N ARG A 383 13.87 -10.46 -22.61
CA ARG A 383 15.33 -10.41 -22.58
C ARG A 383 15.78 -9.07 -23.15
N MET A 384 16.15 -8.12 -22.28
CA MET A 384 16.39 -6.73 -22.69
C MET A 384 17.67 -6.55 -23.51
N GLY A 385 18.56 -7.54 -23.51
CA GLY A 385 19.76 -7.60 -24.35
C GLY A 385 19.55 -8.26 -25.71
N GLU A 386 18.38 -8.84 -25.99
CA GLU A 386 18.12 -9.60 -27.21
C GLU A 386 17.05 -8.90 -28.06
N PRO A 387 17.42 -8.20 -29.15
CA PRO A 387 16.44 -7.57 -30.02
C PRO A 387 15.55 -8.62 -30.70
N SER A 388 14.26 -8.33 -30.82
CA SER A 388 13.36 -9.17 -31.60
C SER A 388 13.47 -8.87 -33.09
N THR A 389 13.50 -9.93 -33.90
CA THR A 389 13.45 -9.87 -35.38
C THR A 389 12.03 -9.93 -35.92
N GLU A 390 11.03 -10.11 -35.05
CA GLU A 390 9.63 -10.26 -35.44
C GLU A 390 8.99 -8.89 -35.76
N ALA A 391 8.12 -8.87 -36.77
CA ALA A 391 7.29 -7.70 -37.04
C ALA A 391 6.09 -7.67 -36.07
N PHE A 392 5.62 -6.47 -35.72
CA PHE A 392 4.39 -6.32 -34.96
C PHE A 392 3.21 -6.84 -35.81
N PRO A 393 2.30 -7.67 -35.26
CA PRO A 393 1.35 -8.48 -36.05
C PRO A 393 0.13 -7.69 -36.57
N TRP A 394 0.24 -6.40 -36.87
CA TRP A 394 -0.88 -5.58 -37.33
C TRP A 394 -0.61 -4.93 -38.68
N GLN A 395 -1.56 -5.06 -39.61
CA GLN A 395 -1.43 -4.50 -40.94
C GLN A 395 -1.56 -2.97 -40.91
N THR A 396 -0.72 -2.33 -41.72
CA THR A 396 -0.80 -0.92 -42.12
C THR A 396 -1.68 -0.80 -43.36
N ASP A 397 -2.93 -1.23 -43.27
CA ASP A 397 -3.95 -0.86 -44.25
C ASP A 397 -4.21 0.65 -44.15
N GLY A 398 -4.46 1.32 -45.29
CA GLY A 398 -4.35 2.77 -45.47
C GLY A 398 -5.22 3.69 -44.59
N GLU A 399 -6.06 3.14 -43.71
CA GLU A 399 -6.84 3.86 -42.69
C GLU A 399 -6.42 3.54 -41.24
N SER A 400 -5.53 2.56 -41.04
CA SER A 400 -5.01 2.17 -39.73
C SER A 400 -3.85 3.08 -39.35
N ARG A 401 -3.86 3.61 -38.11
CA ARG A 401 -2.69 4.34 -37.57
C ARG A 401 -1.48 3.42 -37.63
N ASN A 402 -0.43 3.82 -38.35
CA ASN A 402 0.86 3.12 -38.33
C ASN A 402 1.30 2.93 -36.88
N VAL A 403 1.62 1.68 -36.53
CA VAL A 403 2.15 1.36 -35.20
C VAL A 403 3.64 1.59 -35.26
N ASP A 404 4.09 2.76 -34.82
CA ASP A 404 5.50 3.08 -34.81
C ASP A 404 6.18 2.40 -33.62
N VAL A 405 6.87 1.29 -33.93
CA VAL A 405 7.67 0.51 -32.98
C VAL A 405 9.04 1.15 -32.85
N GLU A 406 9.41 1.54 -31.63
CA GLU A 406 10.74 2.07 -31.32
C GLU A 406 11.75 0.94 -31.13
N ARG A 407 11.37 -0.09 -30.36
CA ARG A 407 12.25 -1.22 -29.99
C ARG A 407 11.45 -2.50 -29.85
N GLY A 408 12.07 -3.63 -30.18
CA GLY A 408 11.52 -4.98 -29.96
C GLY A 408 12.51 -5.85 -29.20
N PHE A 409 12.02 -6.66 -28.27
CA PHE A 409 12.83 -7.57 -27.45
C PHE A 409 12.26 -8.99 -27.51
N ALA A 410 13.14 -9.98 -27.63
CA ALA A 410 12.73 -11.38 -27.54
C ALA A 410 12.29 -11.71 -26.10
N GLY A 411 11.35 -12.62 -25.96
CA GLY A 411 10.86 -13.02 -24.65
C GLY A 411 10.03 -14.27 -24.67
N GLU A 412 9.50 -14.61 -23.51
CA GLU A 412 8.64 -15.76 -23.30
C GLU A 412 7.44 -15.33 -22.45
N GLY A 413 6.24 -15.71 -22.88
CA GLY A 413 5.00 -15.46 -22.19
C GLY A 413 4.48 -16.71 -21.50
N ILE A 414 3.65 -16.53 -20.48
CA ILE A 414 2.93 -17.61 -19.82
C ILE A 414 2.05 -18.36 -20.82
N ALA A 415 1.97 -19.67 -20.69
CA ALA A 415 1.18 -20.55 -21.55
C ALA A 415 0.04 -21.21 -20.78
N THR A 416 -1.11 -21.38 -21.44
CA THR A 416 -2.18 -22.24 -20.96
C THR A 416 -1.74 -23.70 -21.09
N GLY A 417 -1.51 -24.39 -19.97
CA GLY A 417 -1.08 -25.79 -19.90
C GLY A 417 -1.98 -26.66 -19.01
N TYR A 418 -1.73 -27.98 -19.03
CA TYR A 418 -2.39 -28.94 -18.14
C TYR A 418 -1.80 -28.81 -16.71
N GLY A 419 -2.44 -28.01 -15.86
CA GLY A 419 -2.14 -27.90 -14.43
C GLY A 419 -1.85 -26.47 -13.95
N PHE A 420 -2.66 -25.99 -13.02
CA PHE A 420 -2.58 -24.65 -12.42
C PHE A 420 -1.26 -24.34 -11.68
N ARG A 421 -0.43 -25.35 -11.38
CA ARG A 421 0.76 -25.18 -10.54
C ARG A 421 2.05 -24.88 -11.32
N TYR A 422 2.12 -25.19 -12.60
CA TYR A 422 3.30 -24.96 -13.45
C TYR A 422 2.89 -24.64 -14.90
N PRO A 423 2.37 -23.44 -15.16
CA PRO A 423 2.10 -23.03 -16.53
C PRO A 423 3.42 -23.05 -17.32
N GLY A 424 3.40 -23.62 -18.53
CA GLY A 424 4.56 -23.60 -19.42
C GLY A 424 4.87 -22.17 -19.88
N SER A 425 6.02 -21.98 -20.52
CA SER A 425 6.34 -20.73 -21.24
C SER A 425 6.26 -20.96 -22.75
N LYS A 426 5.84 -19.93 -23.49
CA LYS A 426 5.80 -19.92 -24.96
C LYS A 426 6.56 -18.71 -25.50
N PRO A 427 7.24 -18.85 -26.65
CA PRO A 427 7.95 -17.73 -27.26
C PRO A 427 7.03 -16.53 -27.53
N GLY A 428 7.56 -15.33 -27.30
CA GLY A 428 6.89 -14.06 -27.56
C GLY A 428 7.87 -12.94 -27.87
N SER A 429 7.35 -11.74 -28.03
CA SER A 429 8.15 -10.53 -28.22
C SER A 429 7.50 -9.33 -27.55
N LEU A 430 8.33 -8.54 -26.86
CA LEU A 430 7.93 -7.28 -26.25
C LEU A 430 8.28 -6.13 -27.20
N PHE A 431 7.30 -5.30 -27.53
CA PHE A 431 7.46 -4.11 -28.35
C PHE A 431 7.26 -2.85 -27.52
N VAL A 432 8.13 -1.88 -27.74
CA VAL A 432 8.05 -0.52 -27.20
C VAL A 432 7.54 0.39 -28.30
N LEU A 433 6.46 1.10 -28.02
CA LEU A 433 5.77 1.97 -28.97
C LEU A 433 6.18 3.43 -28.73
N GLN A 434 6.19 4.24 -29.78
CA GLN A 434 6.60 5.66 -29.69
C GLN A 434 5.78 6.49 -28.69
N ASP A 435 4.55 6.09 -28.37
CA ASP A 435 3.70 6.76 -27.38
C ASP A 435 4.00 6.34 -25.93
N GLY A 436 5.05 5.52 -25.73
CA GLY A 436 5.49 5.02 -24.43
C GLY A 436 4.69 3.81 -23.91
N GLN A 437 3.78 3.25 -24.72
CA GLN A 437 3.11 1.99 -24.41
C GLN A 437 4.03 0.79 -24.69
N LEU A 438 3.71 -0.33 -24.04
CA LEU A 438 4.35 -1.61 -24.34
C LEU A 438 3.31 -2.59 -24.88
N ALA A 439 3.72 -3.50 -25.75
CA ALA A 439 2.87 -4.58 -26.21
C ALA A 439 3.65 -5.89 -26.22
N PHE A 440 3.17 -6.88 -25.49
CA PHE A 440 3.73 -8.22 -25.55
C PHE A 440 2.88 -9.09 -26.49
N VAL A 441 3.53 -9.76 -27.44
CA VAL A 441 2.89 -10.59 -28.46
C VAL A 441 3.34 -12.04 -28.30
N TRP A 442 2.41 -12.96 -28.13
CA TRP A 442 2.70 -14.40 -28.15
C TRP A 442 2.84 -14.87 -29.60
N LYS A 443 3.97 -15.52 -29.94
CA LYS A 443 4.27 -15.91 -31.33
C LYS A 443 3.28 -16.92 -31.88
N GLU A 444 2.92 -17.92 -31.09
CA GLU A 444 2.06 -19.02 -31.55
C GLU A 444 0.59 -18.62 -31.75
N THR A 445 0.08 -17.74 -30.87
CA THR A 445 -1.35 -17.39 -30.86
C THR A 445 -1.64 -16.04 -31.50
N GLY A 446 -0.62 -15.19 -31.68
CA GLY A 446 -0.79 -13.79 -32.08
C GLY A 446 -1.50 -12.94 -31.02
N ALA A 447 -1.71 -13.46 -29.81
CA ALA A 447 -2.35 -12.71 -28.74
C ALA A 447 -1.48 -11.50 -28.36
N VAL A 448 -2.12 -10.33 -28.18
CA VAL A 448 -1.44 -9.09 -27.81
C VAL A 448 -1.90 -8.66 -26.42
N LEU A 449 -0.95 -8.49 -25.50
CA LEU A 449 -1.16 -7.84 -24.21
C LEU A 449 -0.58 -6.44 -24.29
N THR A 450 -1.46 -5.45 -24.38
CA THR A 450 -1.09 -4.04 -24.40
C THR A 450 -0.97 -3.52 -22.97
N LEU A 451 0.12 -2.81 -22.68
CA LEU A 451 0.42 -2.20 -21.39
C LEU A 451 0.49 -0.68 -21.47
N LYS A 452 -0.15 -0.03 -20.51
CA LYS A 452 -0.04 1.41 -20.28
C LYS A 452 0.46 1.69 -18.87
N ARG A 453 1.41 2.61 -18.71
CA ARG A 453 1.94 3.00 -17.40
C ARG A 453 0.82 3.62 -16.56
N LEU A 454 0.68 3.20 -15.31
CA LEU A 454 -0.37 3.66 -14.41
C LEU A 454 0.17 4.56 -13.31
N ASN A 455 -0.66 5.50 -12.90
CA ASN A 455 -0.52 6.23 -11.64
C ASN A 455 -1.65 5.76 -10.71
N LEU A 456 -1.34 4.85 -9.78
CA LEU A 456 -2.35 4.27 -8.91
C LEU A 456 -2.97 5.31 -7.98
N GLU A 457 -2.20 6.31 -7.53
CA GLU A 457 -2.72 7.40 -6.71
C GLU A 457 -3.81 8.19 -7.46
N GLU A 458 -3.57 8.55 -8.72
CA GLU A 458 -4.55 9.23 -9.56
C GLU A 458 -5.77 8.36 -9.87
N LEU A 459 -5.56 7.06 -10.10
CA LEU A 459 -6.66 6.11 -10.33
C LEU A 459 -7.55 5.96 -9.08
N LEU A 460 -6.97 5.96 -7.88
CA LEU A 460 -7.72 5.91 -6.63
C LEU A 460 -8.48 7.22 -6.39
N LYS A 461 -7.85 8.37 -6.62
CA LYS A 461 -8.50 9.70 -6.50
C LYS A 461 -9.72 9.85 -7.43
N LYS A 462 -9.60 9.37 -8.67
CA LYS A 462 -10.67 9.44 -9.69
C LYS A 462 -11.62 8.23 -9.68
N GLY A 463 -11.26 7.21 -8.90
CA GLY A 463 -11.96 5.94 -8.81
C GLY A 463 -13.27 6.03 -8.05
N GLU A 464 -14.01 4.93 -8.08
CA GLU A 464 -15.26 4.76 -7.36
C GLU A 464 -15.00 4.06 -6.03
N ARG A 465 -15.28 4.77 -4.92
CA ARG A 465 -15.24 4.19 -3.58
C ARG A 465 -16.44 3.26 -3.40
N VAL A 466 -16.18 1.97 -3.21
CA VAL A 466 -17.19 0.99 -2.81
C VAL A 466 -17.12 0.76 -1.29
N PRO A 467 -18.19 0.23 -0.67
CA PRO A 467 -18.17 -0.15 0.75
C PRO A 467 -16.98 -1.05 1.07
N ALA A 468 -16.41 -0.92 2.26
CA ALA A 468 -15.33 -1.82 2.65
C ALA A 468 -15.84 -3.26 2.61
N LEU A 469 -15.05 -4.16 2.05
CA LEU A 469 -15.36 -5.59 2.17
C LEU A 469 -15.35 -5.93 3.66
N GLN A 470 -16.32 -6.74 4.10
CA GLN A 470 -16.40 -7.15 5.49
C GLN A 470 -15.01 -7.62 5.94
N PRO A 471 -14.49 -7.13 7.08
CA PRO A 471 -13.44 -7.85 7.75
C PRO A 471 -14.03 -9.25 7.96
N VAL A 472 -13.56 -10.25 7.20
CA VAL A 472 -14.00 -11.64 7.41
C VAL A 472 -13.90 -11.90 8.91
N PRO A 473 -14.94 -12.47 9.56
CA PRO A 473 -15.04 -12.63 11.01
C PRO A 473 -13.96 -13.60 11.49
N ASN A 474 -12.75 -13.04 11.59
CA ASN A 474 -11.49 -13.63 11.99
C ASN A 474 -10.73 -12.57 12.80
N PHE A 475 -11.44 -11.78 13.63
CA PHE A 475 -10.82 -11.00 14.69
C PHE A 475 -10.15 -11.89 15.75
N ALA A 476 -10.35 -13.22 15.70
CA ALA A 476 -9.60 -14.22 16.48
C ALA A 476 -8.70 -15.16 15.68
N TYR A 477 -8.50 -14.90 14.38
CA TYR A 477 -7.21 -15.24 13.77
C TYR A 477 -6.36 -13.97 13.85
N LEU A 478 -5.81 -13.76 15.05
CA LEU A 478 -4.64 -12.91 15.25
C LEU A 478 -3.67 -13.21 14.09
N THR A 479 -3.28 -12.14 13.39
CA THR A 479 -2.56 -12.10 12.10
C THR A 479 -3.42 -12.02 10.83
N LYS A 480 -4.14 -10.90 10.65
CA LYS A 480 -4.26 -10.33 9.29
C LYS A 480 -2.92 -9.71 8.91
N SER A 481 -2.04 -10.54 8.35
CA SER A 481 -0.78 -10.12 7.76
C SER A 481 -1.03 -9.68 6.32
N TYR A 482 -0.86 -8.39 6.03
CA TYR A 482 -0.68 -7.95 4.65
C TYR A 482 0.81 -8.10 4.34
N SER A 483 1.16 -9.19 3.65
CA SER A 483 2.54 -9.38 3.21
C SER A 483 2.79 -8.68 1.87
N ASN A 484 3.89 -7.97 1.73
CA ASN A 484 4.37 -7.54 0.43
C ASN A 484 5.01 -8.75 -0.27
N VAL A 485 4.25 -9.37 -1.19
CA VAL A 485 4.70 -10.54 -1.98
C VAL A 485 5.85 -10.16 -2.95
N PHE A 486 6.07 -8.87 -3.18
CA PHE A 486 7.08 -8.35 -4.10
C PHE A 486 8.40 -7.97 -3.41
N THR A 487 8.53 -8.24 -2.09
CA THR A 487 9.77 -8.00 -1.32
C THR A 487 10.34 -9.31 -0.79
N GLY A 488 11.51 -9.70 -1.31
CA GLY A 488 12.27 -10.83 -0.79
C GLY A 488 12.76 -10.60 0.64
N PHE A 489 12.74 -11.64 1.47
CA PHE A 489 13.40 -11.65 2.78
C PHE A 489 14.89 -11.96 2.59
N PRO A 490 15.84 -11.21 3.18
CA PRO A 490 17.21 -11.69 3.33
C PRO A 490 17.20 -12.87 4.29
N GLY A 491 17.65 -14.03 3.82
CA GLY A 491 17.74 -15.25 4.63
C GLY A 491 18.65 -15.03 5.84
N SER A 492 18.13 -15.32 7.03
CA SER A 492 18.94 -15.51 8.22
C SER A 492 19.63 -16.88 8.11
N SER A 493 20.85 -16.88 7.56
CA SER A 493 21.79 -17.99 7.70
C SER A 493 23.18 -17.43 7.97
N ALA A 494 23.41 -17.05 9.21
CA ALA A 494 24.76 -16.94 9.78
C ALA A 494 24.66 -17.31 11.26
N SER A 495 24.75 -18.61 11.54
CA SER A 495 25.18 -19.08 12.85
C SER A 495 26.63 -18.62 13.10
N PRO A 496 26.96 -18.17 14.31
CA PRO A 496 28.24 -17.53 14.58
C PRO A 496 29.38 -18.55 14.60
N ARG A 497 30.46 -18.22 13.90
CA ARG A 497 31.83 -18.46 14.37
C ARG A 497 32.60 -17.17 14.22
#